data_AF-A0A9D1NTJ0-F1
#
_entry.id   AF-A0A9D1NTJ0-F1
#
_cell.length_a   1.000
_cell.length_b   1.000
_cell.length_c   1.000
_cell.angle_alpha   90.00
_cell.angle_beta   90.00
_cell.angle_gamma   90.00
#
_symmetry.space_group_name_H-M   'P 1'
#
loop_
_entity.id
_entity.type
_entity.pdbx_description
1 polymer ?
#
loop_
_entity_poly.entity_id
_entity_poly.type
_entity_poly.pdbx_seq_one_letter_code
_entity_poly.pdbx_strand_id
1 'polypeptide(L)' 'MILSVFTSIGVQLSVADAYRQLIDLNPDNQYAKNKAAGSLGGAVNAGTIILHENGYYERIR' A
#
# COMPACT_ATOMS: atom_id res chain seq x y z
N MET A 1 8.65 0.38 -2.54
CA MET A 1 7.27 0.60 -3.04
C MET A 1 6.32 0.90 -1.89
N ILE A 2 6.08 -0.04 -0.95
CA ILE A 2 5.14 0.23 0.15
C ILE A 2 5.61 1.38 1.07
N LEU A 3 6.91 1.49 1.34
CA LEU A 3 7.48 2.60 2.13
C LEU A 3 7.38 3.96 1.44
N SER A 4 7.22 3.97 0.11
CA SER A 4 7.08 5.19 -0.67
C SER A 4 5.64 5.73 -0.63
N VAL A 5 4.67 4.86 -0.32
CA VAL A 5 3.24 5.21 -0.15
C VAL A 5 2.91 5.42 1.33
N PHE A 6 3.45 4.57 2.20
CA PHE A 6 3.34 4.67 3.66
C PHE A 6 4.67 5.15 4.24
N THR A 7 4.90 6.46 4.16
CA THR A 7 6.20 7.09 4.41
C THR A 7 6.61 7.12 5.88
N SER A 8 5.65 7.10 6.81
CA SER A 8 5.91 7.15 8.24
C SER A 8 4.87 6.35 9.03
N ILE A 9 5.25 5.87 10.21
CA ILE A 9 4.34 5.18 11.14
C ILE A 9 3.14 6.07 11.45
N GLY A 10 1.95 5.47 11.47
CA GLY A 10 0.67 6.15 11.67
C GLY A 10 0.05 6.74 10.40
N VAL A 11 0.76 6.75 9.25
CA VAL A 11 0.15 7.13 7.97
C VAL A 11 -1.00 6.18 7.66
N GLN A 12 -2.17 6.76 7.43
CA GLN A 12 -3.36 6.05 7.02
C GLN A 12 -3.75 6.42 5.59
N LEU A 13 -4.10 5.41 4.80
CA LEU A 13 -4.61 5.58 3.45
C LEU A 13 -5.79 4.64 3.23
N SER A 14 -6.82 5.14 2.54
CA SER A 14 -7.90 4.27 2.08
C SER A 14 -7.32 3.18 1.17
N VAL A 15 -7.98 2.02 1.08
CA VAL A 15 -7.58 0.97 0.13
C VAL A 15 -7.44 1.53 -1.30
N ALA A 16 -8.37 2.40 -1.72
CA ALA A 16 -8.36 3.02 -3.04
C ALA A 16 -7.16 3.95 -3.24
N ASP A 17 -6.85 4.81 -2.27
CA ASP A 17 -5.71 5.73 -2.36
C ASP A 17 -4.37 5.00 -2.28
N ALA A 18 -4.24 4.01 -1.41
CA ALA A 18 -3.04 3.19 -1.32
C ALA A 18 -2.78 2.47 -2.66
N TYR A 19 -3.83 1.93 -3.28
CA TYR A 19 -3.74 1.28 -4.58
C TYR A 19 -3.34 2.25 -5.69
N ARG A 20 -4.01 3.41 -5.75
CA ARG A 20 -3.73 4.47 -6.73
C ARG A 20 -2.29 4.97 -6.61
N GLN A 21 -1.85 5.33 -5.41
CA GLN A 21 -0.48 5.80 -5.18
C GLN A 21 0.57 4.73 -5.53
N LEU A 22 0.31 3.45 -5.25
CA LEU A 22 1.22 2.38 -5.66
C LEU A 22 1.34 2.23 -7.17
N ILE A 23 0.24 2.41 -7.90
CA ILE A 23 0.23 2.43 -9.37
C ILE A 23 0.99 3.64 -9.90
N ASP A 24 0.77 4.82 -9.29
CA ASP A 24 1.39 6.08 -9.70
C ASP A 24 2.91 6.09 -9.51
N LEU A 25 3.46 5.23 -8.64
CA LEU A 25 4.91 5.04 -8.52
C LEU A 25 5.55 4.42 -9.77
N ASN A 26 4.79 3.73 -10.61
CA ASN A 26 5.28 3.06 -11.82
C ASN A 26 4.27 3.21 -12.98
N PRO A 27 4.07 4.44 -13.49
CA PRO A 27 2.99 4.74 -14.43
C PRO A 27 3.09 3.96 -15.74
N ASP A 28 4.32 3.71 -16.21
CA ASP A 28 4.63 3.08 -17.50
C ASP A 28 4.78 1.56 -17.43
N ASN A 29 4.71 0.97 -16.22
CA ASN A 29 4.93 -0.46 -16.04
C ASN A 29 3.62 -1.18 -15.69
N GLN A 30 2.97 -1.77 -16.70
CA GLN A 30 1.71 -2.49 -16.53
C GLN A 30 1.82 -3.71 -15.60
N TYR A 31 2.99 -4.35 -15.53
CA TYR A 31 3.25 -5.43 -14.58
C TYR A 31 3.31 -4.92 -13.12
N ALA A 32 3.87 -3.73 -12.91
CA ALA A 32 3.92 -3.10 -11.59
C ALA A 32 2.52 -2.76 -11.05
N LYS A 33 1.57 -2.40 -11.92
CA LYS A 33 0.17 -2.15 -11.56
C LYS A 33 -0.49 -3.40 -10.97
N ASN A 34 -0.30 -4.56 -11.62
CA ASN A 34 -0.83 -5.83 -11.13
C ASN A 34 -0.15 -6.30 -9.83
N LYS A 35 1.14 -5.96 -9.66
CA LYS A 35 1.89 -6.22 -8.42
C LYS A 35 1.45 -5.34 -7.25
N ALA A 36 0.80 -4.19 -7.47
CA ALA A 36 0.41 -3.26 -6.40
C ALA A 36 -0.52 -3.94 -5.37
N ALA A 37 -1.52 -4.69 -5.83
CA ALA A 37 -2.43 -5.47 -4.96
C ALA A 37 -1.65 -6.45 -4.08
N GLY A 38 -0.79 -7.26 -4.72
CA GLY A 38 0.03 -8.26 -4.04
C GLY A 38 1.02 -7.63 -3.05
N SER A 39 1.47 -6.40 -3.33
CA SER A 39 2.38 -5.66 -2.44
C SER A 39 1.69 -5.25 -1.14
N LEU A 40 0.43 -4.81 -1.22
CA LEU A 40 -0.37 -4.48 -0.03
C LEU A 40 -0.60 -5.72 0.84
N GLY A 41 -1.06 -6.83 0.25
CA GLY A 41 -1.26 -8.10 0.96
C GLY A 41 0.03 -8.64 1.59
N GLY A 42 1.15 -8.58 0.86
CA GLY A 42 2.46 -8.95 1.37
C GLY A 42 2.91 -8.06 2.54
N ALA A 43 2.62 -6.76 2.49
CA ALA A 43 2.95 -5.84 3.57
C ALA A 43 2.08 -6.05 4.82
N VAL A 44 0.81 -6.42 4.66
CA VAL A 44 -0.05 -6.85 5.77
C VAL A 44 0.53 -8.10 6.42
N ASN A 45 0.82 -9.13 5.63
CA ASN A 45 1.39 -10.39 6.14
C ASN A 45 2.75 -10.20 6.82
N ALA A 46 3.55 -9.23 6.37
CA ALA A 46 4.84 -8.89 6.96
C ALA A 46 4.73 -7.99 8.21
N GLY A 47 3.52 -7.61 8.65
CA GLY A 47 3.31 -6.70 9.80
C GLY A 47 3.83 -5.29 9.54
N THR A 48 3.88 -4.88 8.27
CA THR A 48 4.42 -3.59 7.83
C THR A 48 3.33 -2.53 7.80
N ILE A 49 2.13 -2.93 7.38
CA ILE A 49 0.89 -2.16 7.49
C ILE A 49 -0.20 -3.07 8.08
N ILE A 50 -1.28 -2.50 8.61
CA ILE A 50 -2.49 -3.24 8.99
C ILE A 50 -3.68 -2.76 8.16
N LEU A 51 -4.63 -3.64 7.88
CA LEU A 51 -5.93 -3.28 7.29
C LEU A 51 -6.97 -3.19 8.40
N HIS A 52 -7.53 -2.01 8.58
CA HIS A 52 -8.63 -1.75 9.51
C HIS A 52 -9.97 -2.13 8.87
N GLU A 53 -10.95 -2.46 9.72
CA GLU A 53 -12.32 -2.82 9.28
C GLU A 53 -13.03 -1.70 8.51
N ASN A 54 -12.61 -0.45 8.72
CA ASN A 54 -13.13 0.73 8.01
C ASN A 54 -12.56 0.90 6.59
N GLY A 55 -11.74 -0.05 6.10
CA GLY A 55 -11.17 -0.01 4.76
C GLY A 55 -9.95 0.90 4.60
N TYR A 56 -9.21 1.14 5.70
CA TYR A 56 -7.97 1.90 5.69
C TYR A 56 -6.78 1.03 6.04
N TYR A 57 -5.68 1.26 5.34
CA TYR A 57 -4.37 0.75 5.73
C TYR A 57 -3.68 1.73 6.65
N GLU A 58 -2.97 1.23 7.66
CA GLU A 58 -2.11 2.03 8.53
C GLU A 58 -0.69 1.48 8.59
N ARG A 59 0.30 2.37 8.55
CA ARG A 59 1.71 2.04 8.76
C ARG A 59 2.02 1.75 10.23
N ILE A 60 2.55 0.56 10.53
CA ILE A 60 2.84 0.15 11.93
C ILE A 60 4.31 -0.21 12.22
N ARG A 61 5.20 -0.23 11.22
CA ARG A 61 6.62 -0.60 11.37
C ARG A 61 7.55 0.36 10.63
#